data_AF-A0A519PAV4-F1
#
_entry.id   AF-A0A519PAV4-F1
#
_cell.length_a   1.000
_cell.length_b   1.000
_cell.length_c   1.000
_cell.angle_alpha   90.00
_cell.angle_beta   90.00
_cell.angle_gamma   90.00
#
_symmetry.space_group_name_H-M   'P 1'
#
loop_
_entity.id
_entity.type
_entity.pdbx_description
1 polymer ?
#
loop_
_entity_poly.entity_id
_entity_poly.type
_entity_poly.pdbx_seq_one_letter_code
_entity_poly.pdbx_strand_id
1 'polypeptide(L)'
;ICPGLIATSIFGASIGLPLEVADQMAARVAENASKAQPVPKAGLPDDIAQAALYLASDAAAFVSGTHLVVDGGITVGGRHAWDTTSVSPFATILGDMIPGQS
;
A
#
# COMPACT_ATOMS: atom_id res chain seq x y z
N ILE A 1 -9.76 -8.04 6.24
CA ILE A 1 -8.43 -7.45 5.94
C ILE A 1 -8.41 -7.13 4.46
N CYS A 2 -8.04 -5.91 4.09
CA CYS A 2 -8.00 -5.44 2.70
C CYS A 2 -6.53 -5.21 2.33
N PRO A 3 -5.87 -6.21 1.72
CA PRO A 3 -4.46 -6.12 1.36
C PRO A 3 -4.24 -5.19 0.16
N GLY A 4 -3.12 -4.47 0.17
CA GLY A 4 -2.60 -3.74 -0.99
C GLY A 4 -1.58 -4.55 -1.79
N LEU A 5 -0.48 -3.91 -2.19
CA LEU A 5 0.62 -4.55 -2.91
C LEU A 5 1.45 -5.46 -1.98
N ILE A 6 1.00 -6.71 -1.82
CA ILE A 6 1.72 -7.74 -1.06
C ILE A 6 2.50 -8.63 -2.04
N ALA A 7 3.81 -8.80 -1.81
CA ALA A 7 4.71 -9.60 -2.62
C ALA A 7 4.42 -11.11 -2.46
N THR A 8 3.33 -11.57 -3.06
CA THR A 8 2.88 -12.96 -3.03
C THR A 8 2.46 -13.42 -4.41
N SER A 9 2.70 -14.68 -4.75
CA SER A 9 2.26 -15.28 -6.01
C SER A 9 0.77 -15.57 -6.07
N ILE A 10 0.05 -15.38 -4.95
CA ILE A 10 -1.39 -15.66 -4.87
C ILE A 10 -2.19 -14.90 -5.92
N PHE A 11 -1.79 -13.68 -6.29
CA PHE A 11 -2.49 -12.88 -7.29
C PHE A 11 -2.38 -13.49 -8.69
N GLY A 12 -1.15 -13.87 -9.09
CA GLY A 12 -0.93 -14.53 -10.37
C GLY A 12 -1.56 -15.92 -10.44
N ALA A 13 -1.44 -16.71 -9.37
CA ALA A 13 -2.06 -18.02 -9.27
C ALA A 13 -3.59 -17.94 -9.31
N SER A 14 -4.20 -16.93 -8.67
CA SER A 14 -5.67 -16.76 -8.62
C SER A 14 -6.33 -16.48 -9.97
N ILE A 15 -5.57 -15.93 -10.93
CA ILE A 15 -6.02 -15.69 -12.31
C ILE A 15 -5.52 -16.77 -13.29
N GLY A 16 -4.97 -17.88 -12.78
CA GLY A 16 -4.55 -19.04 -13.56
C GLY A 16 -3.16 -18.96 -14.19
N LEU A 17 -2.29 -18.05 -13.74
CA LEU A 17 -0.91 -18.02 -14.23
C LEU A 17 -0.10 -19.21 -13.67
N PRO A 18 0.85 -19.75 -14.46
CA PRO A 18 1.84 -20.70 -13.93
C PRO A 18 2.60 -20.10 -12.74
N LEU A 19 2.96 -20.94 -11.77
CA LEU A 19 3.61 -20.50 -10.53
C LEU A 19 4.88 -19.69 -10.79
N GLU A 20 5.75 -20.12 -11.72
CA GLU A 20 6.92 -19.33 -12.13
C GLU A 20 6.57 -17.89 -12.54
N VAL A 21 5.50 -17.72 -13.31
CA VAL A 21 5.06 -16.41 -13.81
C VAL A 21 4.46 -15.58 -12.67
N ALA A 22 3.71 -16.22 -11.77
CA ALA A 22 3.15 -15.59 -10.59
C ALA A 22 4.24 -15.13 -9.61
N ASP A 23 5.31 -15.92 -9.44
CA ASP A 23 6.46 -15.57 -8.61
C ASP A 23 7.25 -14.41 -9.22
N GLN A 24 7.42 -14.38 -10.55
CA GLN A 24 8.02 -13.24 -11.25
C GLN A 24 7.20 -11.96 -11.09
N MET A 25 5.86 -12.04 -11.11
CA MET A 25 5.01 -10.90 -10.78
C MET A 25 5.22 -10.42 -9.35
N ALA A 26 5.30 -11.32 -8.37
CA ALA A 26 5.55 -10.97 -6.98
C ALA A 26 6.90 -10.24 -6.81
N ALA A 27 7.95 -10.68 -7.51
CA ALA A 27 9.25 -10.00 -7.52
C ALA A 27 9.15 -8.57 -8.08
N ARG A 28 8.42 -8.38 -9.19
CA ARG A 28 8.18 -7.04 -9.76
C ARG A 28 7.40 -6.12 -8.82
N VAL A 29 6.44 -6.66 -8.07
CA VAL A 29 5.72 -5.92 -7.04
C VAL A 29 6.69 -5.46 -5.95
N ALA A 30 7.58 -6.34 -5.48
CA ALA A 30 8.61 -6.00 -4.50
C ALA A 30 9.52 -4.85 -4.95
N GLU A 31 9.96 -4.88 -6.22
CA GLU A 31 10.83 -3.85 -6.80
C GLU A 31 10.16 -2.48 -6.96
N ASN A 32 8.86 -2.45 -7.26
CA ASN A 32 8.17 -1.22 -7.65
C ASN A 32 7.28 -0.62 -6.55
N ALA A 33 6.97 -1.37 -5.49
CA ALA A 33 6.09 -0.90 -4.42
C ALA A 33 6.56 0.41 -3.78
N SER A 34 7.88 0.64 -3.66
CA SER A 34 8.46 1.87 -3.10
C SER A 34 8.08 3.14 -3.87
N LYS A 35 7.68 3.01 -5.15
CA LYS A 35 7.24 4.11 -6.00
C LYS A 35 5.71 4.27 -6.01
N ALA A 36 4.99 3.22 -5.61
CA ALA A 36 3.54 3.13 -5.76
C ALA A 36 2.79 3.53 -4.47
N GLN A 37 3.43 3.44 -3.30
CA GLN A 37 2.77 3.70 -2.03
C GLN A 37 3.66 4.47 -1.04
N PRO A 38 3.06 5.20 -0.06
CA PRO A 38 3.81 5.97 0.92
C PRO A 38 4.82 5.17 1.76
N VAL A 39 4.47 3.95 2.16
CA VAL A 39 5.41 3.05 2.83
C VAL A 39 6.38 2.50 1.75
N PRO A 40 7.69 2.80 1.81
CA PRO A 40 8.60 2.58 0.69
C PRO A 40 9.09 1.12 0.56
N LYS A 41 8.21 0.14 0.80
CA LYS A 41 8.45 -1.30 0.66
C LYS A 41 7.17 -1.99 0.19
N ALA A 42 7.25 -3.15 -0.46
CA ALA A 42 6.08 -4.01 -0.62
C ALA A 42 5.64 -4.59 0.72
N GLY A 43 4.35 -4.93 0.83
CA GLY A 43 3.88 -5.74 1.95
C GLY A 43 4.35 -7.18 1.81
N LEU A 44 4.50 -7.86 2.93
CA LEU A 44 4.86 -9.27 3.04
C LEU A 44 3.66 -10.09 3.56
N PRO A 45 3.61 -11.42 3.33
CA PRO A 45 2.63 -12.29 3.98
C PRO A 45 2.50 -12.03 5.49
N ASP A 46 3.62 -11.82 6.17
CA ASP A 46 3.67 -11.53 7.59
C ASP A 46 2.94 -10.25 7.99
N ASP A 47 2.93 -9.20 7.14
CA ASP A 47 2.17 -7.97 7.43
C ASP A 47 0.66 -8.27 7.51
N ILE A 48 0.16 -9.21 6.69
CA ILE A 48 -1.24 -9.67 6.71
C ILE A 48 -1.49 -10.63 7.88
N ALA A 49 -0.55 -11.52 8.17
CA ALA A 49 -0.65 -12.44 9.30
C ALA A 49 -0.72 -11.69 10.64
N GLN A 50 0.08 -10.63 10.81
CA GLN A 50 0.03 -9.77 12.00
C GLN A 50 -1.29 -9.01 12.11
N ALA A 51 -1.84 -8.52 11.00
CA ALA A 51 -3.17 -7.89 10.99
C ALA A 51 -4.29 -8.89 11.37
N ALA A 52 -4.18 -10.13 10.91
CA ALA A 52 -5.09 -11.21 11.31
C ALA A 52 -4.93 -11.57 12.79
N LEU A 53 -3.68 -11.65 13.28
CA LEU A 53 -3.38 -11.91 14.68
C LEU A 53 -3.96 -10.82 15.58
N TYR A 54 -3.81 -9.54 15.21
CA TYR A 54 -4.45 -8.42 15.92
C TYR A 54 -5.96 -8.62 16.03
N LEU A 55 -6.66 -8.87 14.90
CA LEU A 55 -8.11 -9.06 14.88
C LEU A 55 -8.57 -10.29 15.66
N ALA A 56 -7.72 -11.31 15.80
CA ALA A 56 -8.01 -12.52 16.58
C ALA A 56 -7.65 -12.39 18.07
N SER A 57 -6.96 -11.32 18.48
CA SER A 57 -6.48 -11.13 19.84
C SER A 57 -7.45 -10.31 20.69
N ASP A 58 -7.24 -10.34 22.01
CA ASP A 58 -7.98 -9.51 22.97
C ASP A 58 -7.82 -7.99 22.71
N ALA A 59 -6.75 -7.58 22.01
CA ALA A 59 -6.55 -6.18 21.64
C ALA A 59 -7.61 -5.64 20.65
N ALA A 60 -8.34 -6.54 19.97
CA ALA A 60 -9.43 -6.20 19.06
C ALA A 60 -10.82 -6.40 19.71
N ALA A 61 -10.93 -6.54 21.04
CA ALA A 61 -12.19 -6.88 21.73
C ALA A 61 -13.40 -5.97 21.40
N PHE A 62 -13.17 -4.74 20.94
CA PHE A 62 -14.23 -3.81 20.52
C PHE A 62 -14.16 -3.40 19.04
N VAL A 63 -13.34 -4.10 18.24
CA VAL A 63 -13.19 -3.86 16.81
C VAL A 63 -13.92 -4.94 16.04
N SER A 64 -15.11 -4.61 15.54
CA SER A 64 -15.96 -5.54 14.77
C SER A 64 -16.67 -4.82 13.63
N GLY A 65 -17.10 -5.57 12.61
CA GLY A 65 -17.88 -5.05 11.48
C GLY A 65 -17.11 -4.10 10.55
N THR A 66 -15.78 -4.13 10.54
CA THR A 66 -14.94 -3.18 9.79
C THR A 66 -14.02 -3.85 8.79
N HIS A 67 -13.59 -3.06 7.81
CA HIS A 67 -12.50 -3.40 6.90
C HIS A 67 -11.18 -2.86 7.46
N LEU A 68 -10.27 -3.76 7.85
CA LEU A 68 -8.89 -3.38 8.20
C LEU A 68 -8.03 -3.29 6.94
N VAL A 69 -7.74 -2.07 6.47
CA VAL A 69 -6.88 -1.81 5.30
C VAL A 69 -5.41 -2.00 5.68
N VAL A 70 -4.69 -2.80 4.89
CA VAL A 70 -3.26 -3.12 5.09
C VAL A 70 -2.56 -3.02 3.73
N ASP A 71 -2.23 -1.79 3.33
CA ASP A 71 -1.93 -1.49 1.93
C ASP A 71 -0.76 -0.52 1.73
N GLY A 72 0.02 -0.25 2.78
CA GLY A 72 1.13 0.69 2.72
C GLY A 72 0.73 2.14 2.39
N GLY A 73 -0.55 2.48 2.52
CA GLY A 73 -1.10 3.81 2.25
C GLY A 73 -1.45 4.06 0.78
N ILE A 74 -1.41 3.05 -0.10
CA ILE A 74 -1.69 3.23 -1.53
C ILE A 74 -3.08 3.81 -1.79
N THR A 75 -4.08 3.43 -0.99
CA THR A 75 -5.46 3.95 -1.12
C THR A 75 -5.65 5.38 -0.59
N VAL A 76 -4.73 5.87 0.23
CA VAL A 76 -4.73 7.26 0.72
C VAL A 76 -4.12 8.21 -0.31
N GLY A 77 -3.21 7.71 -1.16
CA GLY A 77 -2.53 8.47 -2.22
C GLY A 77 -1.10 8.87 -1.85
N GLY A 78 -0.44 9.61 -2.76
CA GLY A 78 0.92 10.12 -2.53
C GLY A 78 1.01 10.98 -1.26
N ARG A 79 2.24 11.23 -0.76
CA ARG A 79 2.47 11.95 0.51
C ARG A 79 1.65 13.25 0.66
N HIS A 80 1.44 13.97 -0.44
CA HIS A 80 0.61 15.18 -0.52
C HIS A 80 -0.86 15.02 -0.15
N ALA A 81 -1.39 13.80 -0.11
CA ALA A 81 -2.79 13.56 0.23
C ALA A 81 -3.03 13.58 1.75
N TRP A 82 -1.99 13.41 2.56
CA TRP A 82 -2.12 13.28 4.03
C TRP A 82 -1.09 14.09 4.81
N ASP A 83 -0.04 14.61 4.17
CA ASP A 83 0.95 15.49 4.79
C ASP A 83 0.87 16.91 4.23
N THR A 84 0.37 17.83 5.04
CA THR A 84 0.23 19.26 4.73
C THR A 84 1.57 19.98 4.53
N THR A 85 2.69 19.38 4.94
CA THR A 85 4.03 19.93 4.71
C THR A 85 4.64 19.48 3.39
N SER A 86 4.02 18.52 2.69
CA SER A 86 4.53 18.02 1.42
C SER A 86 4.01 18.83 0.22
N VAL A 87 4.89 19.00 -0.77
CA VAL A 87 4.57 19.74 -1.98
C VAL A 87 3.69 18.90 -2.89
N SER A 88 2.56 19.46 -3.34
CA SER A 88 1.67 18.80 -4.29
C SER A 88 2.39 18.52 -5.61
N PRO A 89 2.28 17.31 -6.19
CA PRO A 89 2.79 17.00 -7.53
C PRO A 89 2.26 17.97 -8.59
N PHE A 90 1.04 18.49 -8.40
CA PHE A 90 0.47 19.52 -9.26
C PHE A 90 1.22 20.85 -9.15
N ALA A 91 1.67 21.25 -7.95
CA ALA A 91 2.48 22.46 -7.78
C ALA A 91 3.85 22.29 -8.47
N THR A 92 4.45 21.09 -8.39
CA THR A 92 5.70 20.77 -9.09
C THR A 92 5.55 20.77 -10.61
N ILE A 93 4.40 20.35 -11.14
CA ILE A 93 4.11 20.31 -12.59
C ILE A 93 3.68 21.68 -13.13
N LEU A 94 2.92 22.46 -12.34
CA LEU A 94 2.28 23.70 -12.79
C LEU A 94 3.03 24.98 -12.40
N GLY A 95 4.12 24.89 -11.63
CA GLY A 95 5.13 25.93 -11.38
C GLY A 95 4.66 27.40 -11.29
N ASP A 96 4.75 28.00 -10.11
CA ASP A 96 4.71 29.46 -9.86
C ASP A 96 3.50 30.26 -10.38
N MET A 97 2.40 29.61 -10.77
CA MET A 97 1.15 30.35 -11.12
C MET A 97 0.34 30.85 -9.91
N ILE A 98 0.79 30.59 -8.68
CA ILE A 98 0.19 31.19 -7.47
C ILE A 98 1.20 32.16 -6.85
N PRO A 99 1.02 33.48 -7.00
CA PRO A 99 1.89 34.46 -6.37
C PRO A 99 1.80 34.38 -4.84
N GLY A 100 2.93 34.27 -4.13
CA GLY A 100 3.06 34.71 -2.74
C GLY A 100 3.36 33.69 -1.63
N GLN A 101 4.14 32.63 -1.85
CA GLN A 101 4.62 31.78 -0.74
C GLN A 101 6.15 31.61 -0.83
N SER A 102 6.87 32.45 -0.06
CA SER A 102 8.32 32.37 0.22
C SER A 102 8.55 31.91 1.65
#